data_AF-A0A7Y4S5A3-F1
#
_entry.id   AF-A0A7Y4S5A3-F1
#
_cell.length_a   1.000
_cell.length_b   1.000
_cell.length_c   1.000
_cell.angle_alpha   90.00
_cell.angle_beta   90.00
_cell.angle_gamma   90.00
#
_symmetry.space_group_name_H-M   'P 1'
#
loop_
_entity.id
_entity.type
_entity.pdbx_description
1 polymer ?
#
loop_
_entity_poly.entity_id
_entity_poly.type
_entity_poly.pdbx_seq_one_letter_code
_entity_poly.pdbx_strand_id
1 'polypeptide(L)'
;MIDIDDIVLKPFALFLRFLFWLGWDMLIQTIGWSVGWIFFRVVTVGHFPTVTIRGLANVNPYLAAFIELTGLGVLAFSSYVLYVYLGLAWHL
;
A
#
# COMPACT_ATOMS: atom_id res chain seq x y z
N MET A 1 18.27 2.37 -39.47
CA MET A 1 19.12 1.67 -38.50
C MET A 1 18.22 1.38 -37.32
N ILE A 2 17.84 0.12 -37.11
CA ILE A 2 16.99 -0.26 -35.98
C ILE A 2 17.94 -0.37 -34.79
N ASP A 3 17.88 0.58 -33.88
CA ASP A 3 18.69 0.56 -32.68
C ASP A 3 18.20 -0.56 -31.76
N ILE A 4 19.11 -1.48 -31.43
CA ILE A 4 18.86 -2.60 -30.52
C ILE A 4 18.41 -2.07 -29.15
N ASP A 5 18.87 -0.88 -28.78
CA ASP A 5 18.48 -0.16 -27.58
C ASP A 5 16.97 0.11 -27.56
N ASP A 6 16.36 0.53 -28.67
CA ASP A 6 14.92 0.80 -28.75
C ASP A 6 14.08 -0.48 -28.66
N ILE A 7 14.61 -1.61 -29.17
CA ILE A 7 13.94 -2.91 -29.10
C ILE A 7 13.97 -3.49 -27.69
N VAL A 8 15.03 -3.25 -26.91
CA VAL A 8 15.19 -3.83 -25.57
C VAL A 8 14.72 -2.88 -24.46
N LEU A 9 15.07 -1.59 -24.53
CA LEU A 9 14.70 -0.63 -23.48
C LEU A 9 13.20 -0.32 -23.44
N LYS A 10 12.52 -0.22 -24.59
CA LYS A 10 11.07 0.07 -24.61
C LYS A 10 10.22 -1.00 -23.91
N PRO A 11 10.33 -2.30 -24.23
CA PRO A 11 9.58 -3.33 -23.51
C PRO A 11 10.05 -3.48 -22.06
N PHE A 12 11.33 -3.26 -21.77
CA PHE A 12 11.84 -3.29 -20.40
C PHE A 12 11.25 -2.16 -19.54
N ALA A 13 11.16 -0.94 -20.07
CA ALA A 13 10.52 0.19 -19.40
C ALA A 13 9.01 -0.04 -19.21
N LEU A 14 8.34 -0.67 -20.19
CA LEU A 14 6.95 -1.08 -20.08
C LEU A 14 6.74 -2.13 -18.99
N PHE A 15 7.65 -3.10 -18.90
CA PHE A 15 7.63 -4.13 -17.86
C PHE A 15 7.86 -3.54 -16.46
N LEU A 16 8.80 -2.61 -16.32
CA LEU A 16 9.01 -1.84 -15.09
C LEU A 16 7.77 -1.01 -14.71
N ARG A 17 7.11 -0.38 -15.68
CA ARG A 17 5.87 0.37 -15.42
C ARG A 17 4.73 -0.55 -15.00
N PHE A 18 4.65 -1.75 -15.59
CA PHE A 18 3.70 -2.77 -15.18
C PHE A 18 3.98 -3.27 -13.76
N LEU A 19 5.25 -3.53 -13.42
CA LEU A 19 5.68 -3.87 -12.05
C LEU A 19 5.39 -2.75 -11.06
N PHE A 20 5.59 -1.49 -11.46
CA PHE A 20 5.27 -0.34 -10.64
C PHE A 20 3.76 -0.22 -10.40
N TRP A 21 2.96 -0.42 -11.45
CA TRP A 21 1.51 -0.46 -11.35
C TRP A 21 1.03 -1.61 -10.45
N LEU A 22 1.59 -2.81 -10.63
CA LEU A 22 1.29 -3.99 -9.81
C LEU A 22 1.72 -3.79 -8.36
N GLY A 23 2.87 -3.15 -8.15
CA GLY A 23 3.36 -2.76 -6.83
C GLY A 23 2.42 -1.78 -6.15
N TRP A 24 1.90 -0.79 -6.88
CA TRP A 24 0.91 0.14 -6.35
C TRP A 24 -0.41 -0.56 -5.98
N ASP A 25 -0.94 -1.37 -6.88
CA ASP A 25 -2.21 -2.10 -6.69
C ASP A 25 -2.12 -3.15 -5.56
N MET A 26 -1.03 -3.93 -5.52
CA MET A 26 -0.86 -4.94 -4.48
C MET A 26 -0.33 -4.36 -3.17
N LEU A 27 0.72 -3.53 -3.16
CA LEU A 27 1.24 -3.01 -1.89
C LEU A 27 0.33 -1.95 -1.30
N ILE A 28 -0.12 -0.96 -2.06
CA ILE A 28 -0.77 0.20 -1.45
C ILE A 28 -2.24 -0.09 -1.22
N GLN A 29 -2.95 -0.60 -2.23
CA GLN A 29 -4.36 -0.94 -2.10
C GLN A 29 -4.56 -2.15 -1.20
N THR A 30 -3.91 -3.30 -1.47
CA THR A 30 -4.18 -4.51 -0.68
C THR A 30 -3.63 -4.41 0.75
N ILE A 31 -2.39 -3.92 0.96
CA ILE A 31 -1.83 -3.81 2.32
C ILE A 31 -2.48 -2.65 3.07
N GLY A 32 -2.65 -1.48 2.44
CA GLY A 32 -3.33 -0.33 3.06
C GLY A 32 -4.74 -0.68 3.51
N TRP A 33 -5.52 -1.35 2.66
CA TRP A 33 -6.85 -1.84 3.00
C TRP A 33 -6.81 -2.86 4.14
N SER A 34 -5.93 -3.86 4.06
CA SER A 34 -5.84 -4.91 5.08
C SER A 34 -5.46 -4.36 6.45
N VAL A 35 -4.45 -3.49 6.51
CA VAL A 35 -3.99 -2.87 7.77
C VAL A 35 -5.03 -1.89 8.30
N GLY A 36 -5.62 -1.06 7.43
CA GLY A 36 -6.68 -0.12 7.81
C GLY A 36 -7.92 -0.85 8.34
N TRP A 37 -8.31 -1.94 7.69
CA TRP A 37 -9.45 -2.77 8.12
C TRP A 37 -9.22 -3.36 9.51
N ILE A 38 -8.04 -3.92 9.76
CA ILE A 38 -7.66 -4.45 11.08
C ILE A 38 -7.64 -3.33 12.12
N PHE A 39 -7.04 -2.18 11.80
CA PHE A 39 -6.97 -1.03 12.69
C PHE A 39 -8.36 -0.58 13.14
N PHE A 40 -9.28 -0.36 12.20
CA PHE A 40 -10.65 0.03 12.53
C PHE A 40 -11.40 -1.03 13.34
N ARG A 41 -11.20 -2.32 13.02
CA ARG A 41 -11.78 -3.43 13.80
C ARG A 41 -11.31 -3.42 15.25
N VAL A 42 -10.02 -3.15 15.48
CA VAL A 42 -9.45 -3.08 16.83
C VAL A 42 -9.96 -1.85 17.56
N VAL A 43 -9.93 -0.68 16.92
CA VAL A 43 -10.34 0.60 17.54
C VAL A 43 -11.83 0.64 17.84
N THR A 44 -12.67 0.08 16.97
CA THR A 44 -14.13 0.10 17.11
C THR A 44 -14.70 -1.17 17.76
N VAL A 45 -13.85 -2.04 18.31
CA VAL A 45 -14.27 -3.31 18.95
C VAL A 45 -15.19 -4.12 18.03
N GLY A 46 -14.82 -4.20 16.76
CA GLY A 46 -15.54 -4.98 15.77
C GLY A 46 -16.75 -4.33 15.13
N HIS A 47 -17.15 -3.11 15.51
CA HIS A 47 -18.31 -2.43 14.89
C HIS A 47 -18.07 -1.98 13.45
N PHE A 48 -16.84 -1.61 13.11
CA PHE A 48 -16.47 -1.06 11.81
C PHE A 48 -15.11 -1.60 11.36
N PRO A 49 -14.88 -1.88 10.06
CA PRO A 49 -15.83 -1.84 8.96
C PRO A 49 -16.76 -3.06 8.96
N THR A 50 -18.03 -2.88 8.59
CA THR A 50 -19.03 -3.98 8.48
C THR A 50 -18.74 -4.92 7.31
N VAL A 51 -17.90 -4.48 6.37
CA VAL A 51 -17.49 -5.24 5.19
C VAL A 51 -16.37 -6.21 5.49
N THR A 52 -16.25 -7.27 4.69
CA THR A 52 -15.19 -8.26 4.85
C THR A 52 -13.85 -7.73 4.35
N ILE A 53 -12.75 -8.31 4.82
CA ILE A 53 -11.39 -7.95 4.38
C ILE A 53 -11.18 -8.13 2.86
N ARG A 54 -11.96 -9.01 2.21
CA ARG A 54 -11.96 -9.20 0.75
C ARG A 54 -13.03 -8.39 0.01
N GLY A 55 -13.80 -7.59 0.74
CA GLY A 55 -14.94 -6.82 0.23
C GLY A 55 -14.58 -5.52 -0.48
N LEU A 56 -13.29 -5.24 -0.71
CA LEU A 56 -12.80 -3.99 -1.30
C LEU A 56 -13.53 -3.62 -2.61
N ALA A 57 -13.84 -4.60 -3.46
CA ALA A 57 -14.52 -4.39 -4.74
C ALA A 57 -16.00 -3.96 -4.63
N ASN A 58 -16.66 -4.23 -3.49
CA ASN A 58 -18.09 -3.95 -3.28
C ASN A 58 -18.33 -2.78 -2.31
N VAL A 59 -17.28 -2.08 -1.91
CA VAL A 59 -17.31 -0.97 -0.96
C VAL A 59 -17.34 0.36 -1.71
N ASN A 60 -18.02 1.35 -1.13
CA ASN A 60 -17.97 2.71 -1.65
C ASN A 60 -16.49 3.17 -1.77
N PRO A 61 -16.04 3.60 -2.96
CA PRO A 61 -14.63 3.93 -3.20
C PRO A 61 -14.07 4.99 -2.25
N TYR A 62 -14.90 5.92 -1.76
CA TYR A 62 -14.47 6.91 -0.77
C TYR A 62 -14.19 6.28 0.61
N LEU A 63 -15.01 5.30 1.00
CA LEU A 63 -14.81 4.56 2.25
C LEU A 63 -13.57 3.65 2.14
N ALA A 64 -13.39 3.01 0.98
CA ALA A 64 -12.20 2.23 0.65
C ALA A 64 -10.93 3.08 0.80
N ALA A 65 -10.89 4.23 0.12
CA ALA A 65 -9.77 5.16 0.19
C ALA A 65 -9.50 5.65 1.62
N PHE A 66 -10.55 5.93 2.41
CA PHE A 66 -10.38 6.35 3.80
C PHE A 66 -9.74 5.28 4.69
N ILE A 67 -10.19 4.02 4.55
CA ILE A 67 -9.63 2.88 5.28
C ILE A 67 -8.20 2.62 4.83
N GLU A 68 -7.93 2.65 3.52
CA GLU A 68 -6.59 2.48 2.94
C GLU A 68 -5.60 3.54 3.44
N LEU A 69 -5.98 4.83 3.35
CA LEU A 69 -5.15 5.93 3.83
C LEU A 69 -4.86 5.83 5.32
N THR A 70 -5.83 5.36 6.11
CA THR A 70 -5.62 5.10 7.53
C THR A 70 -4.60 3.99 7.73
N GLY A 71 -4.72 2.87 7.00
CA GLY A 71 -3.76 1.76 7.07
C GLY A 71 -2.34 2.16 6.68
N LEU A 72 -2.19 2.94 5.61
CA LEU A 72 -0.90 3.51 5.19
C LEU A 72 -0.35 4.48 6.25
N GLY A 73 -1.20 5.30 6.83
CA GLY A 73 -0.83 6.19 7.94
C GLY A 73 -0.31 5.42 9.16
N VAL A 74 -0.96 4.32 9.52
CA VAL A 74 -0.52 3.43 10.61
C VAL A 74 0.82 2.76 10.28
N LEU A 75 1.03 2.32 9.04
CA LEU A 75 2.33 1.78 8.60
C LEU A 75 3.44 2.82 8.63
N ALA A 76 3.17 4.03 8.13
CA ALA A 76 4.14 5.13 8.15
C ALA A 76 4.46 5.54 9.59
N PHE A 77 3.44 5.64 10.45
CA PHE A 77 3.61 5.99 11.86
C PHE A 77 4.38 4.90 12.62
N SER A 78 4.03 3.63 12.44
CA SER A 78 4.76 2.52 13.10
C SER A 78 6.19 2.41 12.60
N SER A 79 6.45 2.63 11.31
CA SER A 79 7.81 2.68 10.76
C SER A 79 8.61 3.86 11.34
N TYR A 80 7.99 5.03 11.47
CA TYR A 80 8.60 6.20 12.09
C TYR A 80 8.90 5.98 13.58
N VAL A 81 7.93 5.45 14.33
CA VAL A 81 8.11 5.10 15.76
C VAL A 81 9.23 4.08 15.89
N LEU A 82 9.23 3.02 15.08
CA LEU A 82 10.27 2.01 15.09
C LEU A 82 11.64 2.60 14.75
N TYR A 83 11.72 3.50 13.77
CA TYR A 83 12.94 4.24 13.42
C TYR A 83 13.47 5.08 14.59
N VAL A 84 12.58 5.80 15.28
CA VAL A 84 12.93 6.64 16.45
C VAL A 84 13.33 5.77 17.66
N TYR A 85 12.59 4.70 17.94
CA TYR A 85 12.81 3.84 19.12
C TYR A 85 13.98 2.86 18.96
N LEU A 86 14.25 2.35 17.76
CA LEU A 86 15.42 1.49 17.50
C LEU A 86 16.75 2.27 17.47
N GLY A 87 16.72 3.60 17.59
CA GLY A 87 17.96 4.38 17.68
C GLY A 87 18.85 4.25 16.44
N LEU A 88 18.26 4.13 15.23
CA LEU A 88 18.99 4.26 13.95
C LEU A 88 19.53 5.69 13.70
N ALA A 89 19.73 6.46 14.77
CA ALA A 89 20.36 7.77 14.78
C ALA A 89 21.90 7.71 14.91
N TRP A 90 22.54 6.54 14.75
CA TRP A 90 23.99 6.39 14.99
C TRP A 90 24.85 5.77 13.89
N HIS A 91 24.34 5.52 12.67
CA HIS A 91 25.20 4.98 11.60
C HIS A 91 24.88 5.49 10.19
N LEU A 92 24.87 6.82 10.03
CA LEU A 92 25.15 7.48 8.74
C LEU A 92 26.10 8.65 8.97
#